data_AF-A0A661G1Q6-F1
#
_entry.id   AF-A0A661G1Q6-F1
#
_cell.length_a   1.000
_cell.length_b   1.000
_cell.length_c   1.000
_cell.angle_alpha   90.00
_cell.angle_beta   90.00
_cell.angle_gamma   90.00
#
_symmetry.space_group_name_H-M   'P 1'
#
loop_
_entity.id
_entity.type
_entity.pdbx_description
1 polymer ?
#
loop_
_entity_poly.entity_id
_entity_poly.type
_entity_poly.pdbx_seq_one_letter_code
_entity_poly.pdbx_strand_id
1 'polypeptide(L)' 'MNIDKKGTGQGFSTRAIHKGHDPQQHHGALNPPVYLNATFAFESTEQGQKRFLGEEPGYIYSRKGLTGSGL' A
#
# COMPACT_ATOMS: atom_id res chain seq x y z
N MET A 1 6.55 29.79 -30.68
CA MET A 1 6.13 28.37 -30.61
C MET A 1 6.73 27.81 -29.33
N ASN A 2 5.91 27.65 -28.28
CA ASN A 2 6.35 27.12 -26.99
C ASN A 2 5.92 25.66 -26.88
N ILE A 3 6.85 24.75 -26.67
CA ILE A 3 6.57 23.41 -26.14
C ILE A 3 7.47 23.25 -24.92
N ASP A 4 7.00 23.81 -23.80
CA ASP A 4 7.65 23.68 -22.50
C ASP A 4 7.02 22.54 -21.70
N LYS A 5 7.92 21.71 -21.13
CA LYS A 5 7.77 20.78 -20.00
C LYS A 5 7.08 19.42 -20.25
N LYS A 6 7.89 18.45 -20.69
CA LYS A 6 7.73 17.05 -20.27
C LYS A 6 8.00 16.96 -18.76
N GLY A 7 6.95 16.83 -17.95
CA GLY A 7 7.09 16.44 -16.55
C GLY A 7 7.80 15.09 -16.46
N THR A 8 8.77 14.94 -15.55
CA THR A 8 9.66 13.78 -15.38
C THR A 8 8.97 12.52 -14.85
N GLY A 9 7.65 12.36 -15.05
CA GLY A 9 6.85 11.25 -14.55
C GLY A 9 6.08 10.52 -15.64
N GLN A 10 5.72 9.25 -15.37
CA GLN A 10 4.85 8.44 -16.22
C GLN A 10 3.53 9.16 -16.51
N GLY A 11 2.92 8.95 -17.69
CA GLY A 11 1.63 9.56 -18.06
C GLY A 11 0.44 9.06 -17.22
N PHE A 12 -0.72 9.72 -17.33
CA PHE A 12 -1.93 9.37 -16.56
C PHE A 12 -2.34 7.91 -16.75
N SER A 13 -2.46 7.44 -17.99
CA SER A 13 -2.89 6.08 -18.31
C SER A 13 -1.98 5.02 -17.69
N THR A 14 -0.66 5.24 -17.73
CA THR A 14 0.32 4.34 -17.10
C THR A 14 0.12 4.28 -15.58
N ARG A 15 -0.07 5.42 -14.93
CA ARG A 15 -0.29 5.45 -13.48
C ARG A 15 -1.63 4.85 -13.08
N ALA A 16 -2.67 5.03 -13.88
CA ALA A 16 -3.98 4.43 -13.62
C ALA A 16 -3.95 2.90 -13.62
N ILE A 17 -3.04 2.30 -14.40
CA ILE A 17 -2.90 0.84 -14.51
C ILE A 17 -1.86 0.29 -13.51
N HIS A 18 -0.73 0.97 -13.32
CA HIS A 18 0.43 0.39 -12.62
C HIS A 18 0.74 1.01 -11.25
N LYS A 19 0.24 2.22 -10.95
CA LYS A 19 0.61 2.88 -9.69
C LYS A 19 -0.03 2.14 -8.51
N GLY A 20 0.76 1.86 -7.48
CA GLY A 20 0.29 1.28 -6.22
C GLY A 20 0.33 -0.24 -6.16
N HIS A 21 0.80 -0.93 -7.20
CA HIS A 21 1.02 -2.38 -7.18
C HIS A 21 2.41 -2.73 -7.73
N ASP A 22 3.24 -3.38 -6.92
CA ASP A 22 4.46 -4.04 -7.36
C ASP A 22 4.28 -5.57 -7.20
N PRO A 23 4.21 -6.33 -8.32
CA PRO A 23 4.08 -7.79 -8.27
C PRO A 23 5.13 -8.48 -7.41
N GLN A 24 6.35 -7.92 -7.28
CA GLN A 24 7.42 -8.54 -6.49
C GLN A 24 7.11 -8.55 -4.99
N GLN A 25 6.28 -7.62 -4.51
CA GLN A 25 5.82 -7.59 -3.12
C GLN A 25 4.72 -8.63 -2.84
N HIS A 26 4.16 -9.24 -3.88
CA HIS A 26 3.04 -10.18 -3.81
C HIS A 26 3.32 -11.47 -4.58
N HIS A 27 4.50 -12.08 -4.37
CA HIS A 27 4.90 -13.37 -4.95
C HIS A 27 4.84 -13.44 -6.49
N GLY A 28 5.04 -12.30 -7.17
CA GLY A 28 4.98 -12.21 -8.63
C GLY A 28 3.56 -12.12 -9.19
N ALA A 29 2.54 -11.91 -8.36
CA ALA A 29 1.16 -11.78 -8.81
C ALA A 29 0.98 -10.51 -9.67
N LEU A 30 0.69 -10.71 -10.96
CA LEU A 30 0.44 -9.60 -11.88
C LEU A 30 -0.78 -8.77 -11.44
N ASN A 31 -1.84 -9.45 -11.03
CA ASN A 31 -3.04 -8.82 -10.47
C ASN A 31 -2.90 -8.73 -8.93
N PRO A 32 -3.26 -7.59 -8.30
CA PRO A 32 -3.28 -7.47 -6.85
C PRO A 32 -4.16 -8.56 -6.20
N PRO A 33 -3.68 -9.29 -5.17
CA PRO A 33 -4.49 -10.25 -4.44
C PRO A 33 -5.69 -9.61 -3.72
N VAL A 34 -6.79 -10.36 -3.58
CA VAL A 34 -7.96 -9.96 -2.78
C VAL A 34 -7.85 -10.55 -1.37
N TYR A 35 -7.49 -9.71 -0.39
CA TYR A 35 -7.39 -10.10 1.02
C TYR A 35 -8.76 -10.04 1.72
N LEU A 36 -9.58 -11.09 1.53
CA LEU A 36 -10.91 -11.20 2.12
C LEU A 36 -10.86 -11.79 3.53
N ASN A 37 -10.42 -10.99 4.49
CA ASN A 37 -10.37 -11.34 5.91
C ASN A 37 -10.91 -10.17 6.75
N ALA A 38 -11.26 -10.42 8.02
CA ALA A 38 -11.73 -9.37 8.95
C ALA A 38 -10.62 -8.83 9.88
N THR A 39 -9.60 -9.64 10.15
CA THR A 39 -8.51 -9.35 11.11
C THR A 39 -7.18 -9.87 10.59
N PHE A 40 -6.09 -9.31 11.08
CA PHE A 40 -4.71 -9.69 10.75
C PHE A 40 -3.97 -10.18 11.98
N ALA A 41 -3.04 -11.12 11.80
CA ALA A 41 -2.19 -11.62 12.88
C ALA A 41 -1.01 -10.67 13.14
N PHE A 42 -0.50 -10.69 14.38
CA PHE A 42 0.72 -10.00 14.78
C PHE A 42 1.80 -11.04 15.09
N GLU A 43 3.06 -10.71 14.82
CA GLU A 43 4.20 -11.55 15.16
C GLU A 43 4.47 -11.56 16.68
N SER A 44 4.13 -10.46 17.37
CA SER A 44 4.18 -10.37 18.82
C SER A 44 3.12 -9.41 19.39
N THR A 45 2.89 -9.49 20.69
CA THR A 45 1.98 -8.57 21.41
C THR A 45 2.47 -7.12 21.31
N GLU A 46 3.79 -6.91 21.40
CA GLU A 46 4.43 -5.60 21.31
C GLU A 46 4.23 -4.97 19.91
N GLN A 47 4.33 -5.78 18.85
CA GLN A 47 4.03 -5.33 17.49
C GLN A 47 2.57 -4.87 17.38
N GLY A 48 1.63 -5.66 17.93
CA GLY A 48 0.23 -5.28 18.00
C GLY A 48 0.05 -3.90 18.65
N GLN A 49 0.63 -3.69 19.83
CA GLN A 49 0.55 -2.42 20.55
C GLN A 49 1.09 -1.24 19.72
N LYS A 50 2.27 -1.36 19.10
CA LYS A 50 2.86 -0.31 18.26
C LYS A 50 1.96 0.06 17.08
N ARG A 51 1.36 -0.93 16.42
CA ARG A 51 0.40 -0.69 15.32
C ARG A 51 -0.86 0.02 15.81
N PHE A 52 -1.38 -0.34 16.99
CA PHE A 52 -2.52 0.33 17.62
C PHE A 52 -2.22 1.80 18.00
N LEU A 53 -0.98 2.10 18.39
CA LEU A 53 -0.50 3.46 18.67
C LEU A 53 -0.12 4.24 17.41
N GLY A 54 -0.05 3.59 16.25
CA GLY A 54 0.36 4.20 14.98
C GLY A 54 1.88 4.40 14.84
N GLU A 55 2.66 3.79 15.71
CA GLU A 55 4.13 3.87 15.73
C GLU A 55 4.78 2.92 14.71
N GLU A 56 4.07 1.87 14.29
CA GLU A 56 4.49 0.93 13.26
C GLU A 56 3.41 0.80 12.18
N PRO A 57 3.78 0.81 10.88
CA PRO A 57 2.82 0.57 9.82
C PRO A 57 2.37 -0.89 9.77
N GLY A 58 1.09 -1.13 9.51
CA GLY A 58 0.56 -2.48 9.33
C GLY A 58 -0.95 -2.58 9.45
N TYR A 59 -1.51 -3.72 9.08
CA TYR A 59 -2.96 -3.93 9.23
C TYR A 59 -3.33 -4.34 10.65
N ILE A 60 -4.52 -3.93 11.09
CA ILE A 60 -5.13 -4.35 12.36
C ILE A 60 -6.45 -5.06 12.08
N TYR A 61 -7.46 -4.30 11.63
CA TYR A 61 -8.77 -4.79 11.22
C TYR A 61 -9.12 -4.21 9.86
N SER A 62 -9.82 -4.96 9.03
CA SER A 62 -10.16 -4.54 7.66
C SER A 62 -10.99 -3.25 7.61
N ARG A 63 -11.78 -2.95 8.65
CA ARG A 63 -12.52 -1.68 8.78
C ARG A 63 -11.60 -0.47 8.97
N LYS A 64 -10.47 -0.63 9.67
CA LYS A 64 -9.50 0.44 9.90
C LYS A 64 -8.46 0.56 8.78
N GLY A 65 -8.18 -0.51 8.06
CA GLY A 65 -7.14 -0.54 7.03
C GLY A 65 -5.74 -0.57 7.62
N LEU A 66 -4.76 -0.10 6.84
CA LEU A 66 -3.36 0.06 7.24
C LEU A 66 -3.24 1.19 8.27
N THR A 67 -2.70 0.91 9.47
CA THR A 67 -2.27 1.94 10.43
C THR A 67 -0.82 2.33 10.14
N GLY A 68 -0.43 3.55 10.50
CA GLY A 68 0.89 4.13 10.19
C GLY A 68 0.76 5.40 9.34
N SER A 69 1.26 6.53 9.83
CA SER A 69 1.22 7.82 9.13
C SER A 69 2.09 7.78 7.87
N GLY A 70 1.47 7.74 6.69
CA GLY A 70 2.19 7.81 5.42
C GLY A 70 1.34 7.43 4.21
N LEU A 71 0.31 8.24 3.93
CA LEU A 71 -0.07 8.58 2.56
C LEU A 71 0.65 9.87 2.17
#